data_AF-A0AB74HKE3-F1
#
_entry.id   AF-A0AB74HKE3-F1
#
_cell.length_a   1.000
_cell.length_b   1.000
_cell.length_c   1.000
_cell.angle_alpha   90.00
_cell.angle_beta   90.00
_cell.angle_gamma   90.00
#
_symmetry.space_group_name_H-M   'P 1'
#
loop_
_entity.id
_entity.type
_entity.pdbx_description
1 polymer ?
#
loop_
_entity_poly.entity_id
_entity_poly.type
_entity_poly.pdbx_seq_one_letter_code
_entity_poly.pdbx_strand_id
1 'polypeptide(L)'
;MKNVNRRMAIHEKEWKTSQGLSYTKERMGYLLSTNPHVRVGMAKPLKVVQQTNVLPFDAILSDVCRLSFMHVHSLLKTRLPITTHYADLSSTFHNRGLINANTQHEEALPFV
;
A
#
# COMPACT_ATOMS: atom_id res chain seq x y z
N MET A 1 -3.13 -3.11 7.70
CA MET A 1 -3.98 -1.97 8.12
C MET A 1 -3.48 -0.67 7.50
N LYS A 2 -4.36 0.09 6.82
CA LYS A 2 -4.01 1.30 6.06
C LYS A 2 -3.88 2.59 6.90
N ASN A 3 -4.67 2.72 7.97
CA ASN A 3 -4.70 3.90 8.83
C ASN A 3 -4.12 3.57 10.21
N VAL A 4 -2.82 3.80 10.37
CA VAL A 4 -2.12 3.61 11.63
C VAL A 4 -1.82 4.98 12.23
N ASN A 5 -2.12 5.19 13.51
CA ASN A 5 -1.70 6.39 14.23
C ASN A 5 -0.23 6.31 14.67
N ARG A 6 0.66 6.00 13.71
CA ARG A 6 2.12 5.93 13.91
C ARG A 6 2.83 6.63 12.76
N ARG A 7 4.08 7.03 13.02
CA ARG A 7 5.02 7.58 12.04
C ARG A 7 6.35 6.84 12.19
N MET A 8 7.13 6.80 11.13
CA MET A 8 8.47 6.21 11.14
C MET A 8 9.42 7.17 10.45
N ALA A 9 10.64 7.24 10.99
CA ALA A 9 11.78 7.93 10.39
C ALA A 9 13.06 7.24 10.88
N ILE A 10 14.14 7.42 10.12
CA ILE A 10 15.48 7.03 10.51
C ILE A 10 16.18 8.29 11.04
N HIS A 11 16.90 8.14 12.14
CA HIS A 11 17.76 9.18 12.67
C HIS A 11 19.21 8.91 12.27
N GLU A 12 19.74 9.71 11.35
CA GLU A 12 21.17 9.69 11.01
C GLU A 12 21.84 10.97 11.54
N LYS A 13 21.57 12.10 10.90
CA LYS A 13 21.92 13.46 11.36
C LYS A 13 20.69 14.34 11.56
N GLU A 14 19.63 14.03 10.81
CA GLU A 14 18.30 14.61 10.89
C GLU A 14 17.27 13.47 10.71
N TRP A 15 16.03 13.71 11.12
CA TRP A 15 14.94 12.76 10.91
C TRP A 15 14.58 12.68 9.43
N LYS A 16 14.87 11.54 8.79
CA LYS A 16 14.57 11.31 7.38
C LYS A 16 13.61 10.16 7.19
N THR A 17 12.69 10.33 6.25
CA THR A 17 11.86 9.25 5.74
C THR A 17 12.46 8.75 4.44
N SER A 18 12.70 7.44 4.35
CA SER A 18 13.10 6.80 3.11
C SER A 18 12.07 5.76 2.71
N GLN A 19 11.81 5.68 1.41
CA GLN A 19 10.93 4.68 0.85
C GLN A 19 11.59 3.29 0.93
N GLY A 20 10.79 2.26 1.19
CA GLY A 20 11.27 0.88 1.33
C GLY A 20 11.83 0.58 2.72
N LEU A 21 11.92 1.58 3.60
CA LEU A 21 12.24 1.36 5.00
C LEU A 21 11.16 0.50 5.65
N SER A 22 11.59 -0.57 6.31
CA SER A 22 10.72 -1.42 7.11
C SER A 22 11.24 -1.59 8.52
N TYR A 23 10.31 -1.79 9.45
CA TYR A 23 10.58 -2.22 10.81
C TYR A 23 9.84 -3.52 11.02
N THR A 24 10.56 -4.57 11.38
CA THR A 24 10.02 -5.92 11.60
C THR A 24 10.10 -6.29 13.07
N LYS A 25 9.06 -6.97 13.55
CA LYS A 25 9.02 -7.63 14.86
C LYS A 25 8.20 -8.89 14.72
N GLU A 26 8.89 -10.03 14.65
CA GLU A 26 8.28 -11.37 14.52
C GLU A 26 7.30 -11.44 13.34
N ARG A 27 5.99 -11.52 13.61
CA ARG A 27 4.90 -11.64 12.62
C ARG A 27 4.24 -10.32 12.28
N MET A 28 4.81 -9.20 12.71
CA MET A 28 4.29 -7.87 12.41
C MET A 28 5.39 -6.93 11.96
N GLY A 29 5.02 -5.96 11.14
CA GLY A 29 5.95 -4.96 10.67
C GLY A 29 5.27 -3.71 10.18
N TYR A 30 6.07 -2.68 10.04
CA TYR A 30 5.67 -1.42 9.45
C TYR A 30 6.52 -1.16 8.21
N LEU A 31 5.88 -0.77 7.11
CA LEU A 31 6.53 -0.48 5.85
C LEU A 31 6.25 0.98 5.45
N LEU A 32 7.32 1.74 5.19
CA LEU A 32 7.23 3.03 4.53
C LEU A 32 7.16 2.84 3.02
N SER A 33 5.93 2.80 2.51
CA SER A 33 5.70 2.68 1.09
C SER A 33 5.75 4.02 0.36
N THR A 34 5.91 5.18 1.00
CA THR A 34 5.91 6.49 0.31
C THR A 34 7.03 7.39 0.80
N ASN A 35 7.57 8.21 -0.10
CA ASN A 35 8.50 9.30 0.23
C ASN A 35 7.85 10.67 -0.08
N PRO A 36 7.01 11.21 0.82
CA PRO A 36 6.38 12.50 0.61
C PRO A 36 7.43 13.63 0.61
N HIS A 37 7.17 14.67 -0.17
CA HIS A 37 7.98 15.89 -0.15
C HIS A 37 7.91 16.54 1.24
N VAL A 38 8.99 17.22 1.67
CA VAL A 38 9.14 17.81 3.01
C VAL A 38 7.95 18.70 3.40
N ARG A 39 7.37 19.43 2.44
CA ARG A 39 6.19 20.29 2.63
C ARG A 39 4.89 19.55 2.95
N VAL A 40 4.76 18.27 2.55
CA VAL A 40 3.56 17.44 2.78
C VAL A 40 3.59 16.80 4.18
N GLY A 41 4.78 16.70 4.77
CA GLY A 41 4.99 16.09 6.09
C GLY A 41 5.48 14.64 6.01
N MET A 42 5.38 13.92 7.13
CA MET A 42 5.95 12.57 7.27
C MET A 42 5.09 11.47 6.63
N ALA A 43 5.76 10.47 6.06
CA ALA A 43 5.12 9.28 5.51
C ALA A 43 4.31 8.52 6.58
N LYS A 44 3.11 8.06 6.21
CA LYS A 44 2.30 7.17 7.06
C LYS A 44 2.64 5.70 6.73
N PRO A 45 3.21 4.92 7.68
CA PRO A 45 3.55 3.53 7.44
C PRO A 45 2.31 2.66 7.24
N LEU A 46 2.50 1.57 6.51
CA LEU A 46 1.56 0.46 6.44
C LEU A 46 1.90 -0.57 7.50
N LYS A 47 0.92 -0.94 8.35
CA LYS A 47 1.08 -2.09 9.25
C LYS A 47 0.75 -3.38 8.50
N VAL A 48 1.72 -4.28 8.43
CA VAL A 48 1.58 -5.64 7.89
C VAL A 48 1.60 -6.61 9.07
N VAL A 49 0.68 -7.57 9.07
CA VAL A 49 0.58 -8.62 10.08
C VAL A 49 0.41 -9.93 9.36
N GLN A 50 1.27 -10.88 9.64
CA GLN A 50 1.22 -12.23 9.09
C GLN A 50 0.32 -13.10 9.97
N GLN A 51 -0.70 -13.68 9.36
CA GLN A 51 -1.63 -14.61 10.03
C GLN A 51 -1.17 -16.07 9.91
N THR A 52 -0.58 -16.43 8.76
CA THR A 52 -0.16 -17.79 8.42
C THR A 52 1.34 -17.88 8.26
N ASN A 53 1.97 -18.99 8.66
CA ASN A 53 3.43 -19.16 8.61
C ASN A 53 3.95 -19.85 7.33
N VAL A 54 3.30 -19.61 6.18
CA VAL A 54 3.64 -20.27 4.91
C VAL A 54 4.88 -19.66 4.25
N LEU A 55 5.03 -18.34 4.34
CA LEU A 55 6.14 -17.59 3.76
C LEU A 55 6.92 -16.84 4.85
N PRO A 56 8.24 -16.64 4.70
CA PRO A 56 9.00 -15.76 5.59
C PRO A 56 8.43 -14.34 5.58
N PHE A 57 8.39 -13.68 6.75
CA PHE A 57 7.80 -12.35 6.88
C PHE A 57 8.49 -11.30 6.00
N ASP A 58 9.81 -11.39 5.86
CA ASP A 58 10.58 -10.47 5.01
C ASP A 58 10.24 -10.62 3.52
N ALA A 59 9.94 -11.84 3.07
CA ALA A 59 9.46 -12.08 1.71
C ALA A 59 8.09 -11.41 1.50
N ILE A 60 7.17 -11.55 2.47
CA ILE A 60 5.86 -10.89 2.43
C ILE A 60 6.03 -9.36 2.36
N LEU A 61 6.91 -8.78 3.17
CA LEU A 61 7.15 -7.33 3.14
C LEU A 61 7.74 -6.86 1.80
N SER A 62 8.68 -7.61 1.25
CA SER A 62 9.26 -7.36 -0.07
C SER A 62 8.19 -7.37 -1.16
N ASP A 63 7.30 -8.37 -1.15
CA ASP A 63 6.21 -8.48 -2.10
C ASP A 63 5.19 -7.34 -1.94
N VAL A 64 4.81 -6.98 -0.70
CA VAL A 64 3.94 -5.82 -0.46
C VAL A 64 4.56 -4.53 -1.02
N CYS A 65 5.87 -4.36 -0.88
CA CYS A 65 6.58 -3.21 -1.46
C CYS A 65 6.54 -3.24 -2.99
N ARG A 66 6.90 -4.37 -3.62
CA ARG A 66 6.91 -4.54 -5.08
C ARG A 66 5.53 -4.37 -5.70
N LEU A 67 4.50 -4.97 -5.10
CA LEU A 67 3.11 -4.81 -5.53
C LEU A 67 2.64 -3.35 -5.49
N SER A 68 3.24 -2.48 -4.66
CA SER A 68 2.90 -1.05 -4.68
C SER A 68 3.36 -0.32 -5.96
N PHE A 69 4.38 -0.86 -6.66
CA PHE A 69 4.89 -0.33 -7.93
C PHE A 69 4.13 -0.84 -9.15
N MET A 70 3.37 -1.93 -9.04
CA MET A 70 2.65 -2.54 -10.17
C MET A 70 1.35 -1.79 -10.53
N HIS A 71 1.22 -0.53 -10.12
CA HIS A 71 0.05 0.26 -10.45
C HIS A 71 0.08 0.65 -11.92
N VAL A 72 -0.99 0.33 -12.65
CA VAL A 72 -1.06 0.46 -14.11
C VAL A 72 -1.52 1.85 -14.54
N HIS A 73 -2.32 2.53 -13.71
CA HIS A 73 -2.97 3.81 -14.07
C HIS A 73 -2.08 5.04 -13.83
N SER A 74 -0.87 4.88 -13.30
CA SER A 74 0.07 5.99 -13.12
C SER A 74 1.51 5.51 -13.14
N LEU A 75 2.41 6.38 -13.62
CA LEU A 75 3.86 6.20 -13.47
C LEU A 75 4.29 6.26 -11.99
N LEU A 76 3.49 6.92 -11.15
CA LEU A 76 3.72 6.95 -9.72
C LEU A 76 3.13 5.70 -9.07
N LYS A 77 3.96 5.04 -8.27
CA LYS A 77 3.55 3.95 -7.39
C LYS A 77 2.42 4.37 -6.45
N THR A 78 1.64 3.39 -6.04
CA THR A 78 0.58 3.58 -5.04
C THR A 78 1.15 3.42 -3.63
N ARG A 79 0.42 3.94 -2.63
CA ARG A 79 0.78 3.72 -1.22
C ARG A 79 0.49 2.29 -0.79
N LEU A 80 -0.66 1.75 -1.19
CA LEU A 80 -1.10 0.39 -0.88
C LEU A 80 -0.58 -0.59 -1.94
N PRO A 81 -0.35 -1.87 -1.63
CA PRO A 81 -0.13 -2.86 -2.67
C PRO A 81 -1.34 -2.92 -3.61
N ILE A 82 -1.13 -3.17 -4.90
CA ILE A 82 -2.20 -3.17 -5.92
C ILE A 82 -3.40 -4.05 -5.55
N THR A 83 -3.15 -5.19 -4.90
CA THR A 83 -4.19 -6.12 -4.45
C THR A 83 -5.19 -5.45 -3.50
N THR A 84 -4.70 -4.61 -2.58
CA THR A 84 -5.57 -3.84 -1.68
C THR A 84 -6.06 -2.56 -2.33
N HIS A 85 -5.23 -1.91 -3.15
CA HIS A 85 -5.58 -0.63 -3.78
C HIS A 85 -6.78 -0.78 -4.73
N TYR A 86 -6.75 -1.75 -5.64
CA TYR A 86 -7.85 -1.99 -6.57
C TYR A 86 -9.10 -2.52 -5.87
N ALA A 87 -8.96 -3.32 -4.81
CA ALA A 87 -10.10 -3.70 -3.98
C ALA A 87 -10.77 -2.49 -3.30
N ASP A 88 -9.98 -1.52 -2.80
CA ASP A 88 -10.49 -0.28 -2.19
C ASP A 88 -11.21 0.60 -3.21
N LEU A 89 -10.68 0.70 -4.43
CA LEU A 89 -11.34 1.38 -5.55
C LEU A 89 -12.64 0.68 -5.92
N SER A 90 -12.61 -0.65 -6.09
CA SER A 90 -13.79 -1.47 -6.40
C SER A 90 -14.92 -1.24 -5.39
N SER A 91 -14.59 -1.30 -4.10
CA SER A 91 -15.56 -1.05 -3.04
C SER A 91 -16.10 0.39 -3.08
N THR A 92 -15.22 1.38 -3.33
CA THR A 92 -15.62 2.80 -3.41
C THR A 92 -16.56 3.06 -4.58
N PHE A 93 -16.26 2.55 -5.77
CA PHE A 93 -17.09 2.75 -6.95
C PHE A 93 -18.42 1.99 -6.83
N HIS A 94 -18.41 0.77 -6.30
CA HIS A 94 -19.63 0.01 -6.00
C HIS A 94 -20.55 0.80 -5.06
N ASN A 95 -20.01 1.29 -3.93
CA ASN A 95 -20.78 2.03 -2.94
C ASN A 95 -21.33 3.37 -3.48
N ARG A 96 -20.71 3.91 -4.53
CA ARG A 96 -21.18 5.12 -5.23
C ARG A 96 -22.17 4.83 -6.36
N GLY A 97 -22.49 3.55 -6.63
CA GLY A 97 -23.34 3.16 -7.76
C GLY A 97 -22.69 3.39 -9.12
N LEU A 98 -21.36 3.53 -9.17
CA LEU A 98 -20.61 3.81 -10.40
C LEU A 98 -20.13 2.53 -11.11
N ILE A 99 -20.31 1.37 -10.46
CA ILE A 99 -20.13 0.06 -11.11
C ILE A 99 -21.50 -0.39 -11.59
N ASN A 100 -21.70 -0.41 -12.91
CA ASN A 100 -22.85 -1.07 -13.49
C ASN A 100 -22.69 -2.59 -13.31
N ALA A 101 -23.43 -3.14 -12.35
CA ALA A 101 -23.50 -4.59 -12.11
C ALA A 101 -23.97 -5.38 -13.34
N ASN A 102 -24.54 -4.70 -14.34
CA ASN A 102 -25.12 -5.29 -15.56
C ASN A 102 -24.30 -5.01 -16.82
N THR A 103 -23.02 -4.63 -16.69
CA THR A 103 -22.17 -4.39 -17.87
C THR A 103 -21.88 -5.72 -18.57
N GLN A 104 -22.45 -5.92 -19.76
CA GLN A 104 -22.27 -7.16 -20.56
C GLN A 104 -20.89 -7.27 -21.24
N HIS A 105 -19.99 -6.29 -21.03
CA HIS A 105 -18.63 -6.32 -21.54
C HIS A 105 -17.70 -6.96 -20.51
N GLU A 106 -17.42 -8.26 -20.68
CA GLU A 106 -16.49 -9.03 -19.85
C GLU A 106 -15.05 -8.49 -19.88
N GLU A 107 -14.67 -7.75 -20.92
CA GLU A 107 -13.31 -7.22 -21.13
C GLU A 107 -13.10 -5.80 -20.59
N ALA A 108 -14.17 -5.10 -20.19
CA ALA A 108 -14.06 -3.73 -19.70
C ALA A 108 -13.52 -3.72 -18.26
N LEU A 109 -12.43 -3.00 -18.02
CA LEU A 109 -12.00 -2.71 -16.66
C LEU A 109 -13.10 -1.88 -15.97
N PRO A 110 -13.62 -2.31 -14.80
CA PRO A 110 -14.72 -1.62 -14.13
C PRO A 110 -14.33 -0.23 -13.56
N PHE A 111 -13.06 0.15 -13.72
CA PHE A 111 -12.48 1.40 -13.22
C PHE A 111 -11.64 1.97 -14.37
N VAL A 112 -12.10 3.06 -14.97
CA VAL A 112 -11.33 3.92 -15.90
C VAL A 112 -11.30 5.32 -15.31
#